data_AF-A0A2Z4LNV8-F1
#
_entry.id   AF-A0A2Z4LNV8-F1
#
_cell.length_a   1.000
_cell.length_b   1.000
_cell.length_c   1.000
_cell.angle_alpha   90.00
_cell.angle_beta   90.00
_cell.angle_gamma   90.00
#
_symmetry.space_group_name_H-M   'P 1'
#
loop_
_entity.id
_entity.type
_entity.pdbx_description
1 polymer ?
#
loop_
_entity_poly.entity_id
_entity_poly.type
_entity_poly.pdbx_seq_one_letter_code
_entity_poly.pdbx_strand_id
1 'polypeptide(L)'
;MRHWNFNSIKEIDSKHVLEYMIEAIENQKQGKVITIEKSQKKVGIPKLLNDRLAQKNNLRASFKTLSISKQKKFCNYILEAKQEKTKIRRLEKILPMIEKGVGLNDVYR
;
A
#
# COMPACT_ATOMS: atom_id res chain seq x y z
N MET A 1 9.32 10.46 19.18
CA MET A 1 10.68 10.28 18.63
C MET A 1 10.79 8.86 18.09
N ARG A 2 11.32 8.61 16.87
CA ARG A 2 11.30 7.25 16.25
C ARG A 2 12.63 6.50 16.32
N HIS A 3 13.74 7.21 16.45
CA HIS A 3 15.08 6.63 16.61
C HIS A 3 15.94 7.56 17.46
N TRP A 4 16.87 6.96 18.19
CA TRP A 4 18.02 7.63 18.80
C TRP A 4 19.26 7.17 18.05
N ASN A 5 20.14 8.12 17.73
CA ASN A 5 21.38 7.83 17.01
C ASN A 5 22.55 8.18 17.93
N PHE A 6 23.45 7.21 18.14
CA PHE A 6 24.69 7.39 18.89
C PHE A 6 25.84 6.90 18.03
N ASN A 7 26.95 7.62 18.01
CA ASN A 7 28.15 7.19 17.27
C ASN A 7 29.21 6.57 18.19
N SER A 8 29.07 6.73 19.51
CA SER A 8 29.95 6.11 20.50
C SER A 8 29.26 5.94 21.86
N ILE A 9 29.80 5.04 22.69
CA ILE A 9 29.25 4.76 24.04
C ILE A 9 29.32 6.00 24.95
N LYS A 10 30.33 6.86 24.75
CA LYS A 10 30.52 8.09 25.55
C LYS A 10 29.44 9.15 25.29
N GLU A 11 28.77 9.09 24.14
CA GLU A 11 27.67 9.99 23.78
C GLU A 11 26.33 9.56 24.40
N ILE A 12 26.25 8.35 24.95
CA ILE A 12 25.01 7.83 25.52
C ILE A 12 24.75 8.50 26.87
N ASP A 13 23.78 9.42 26.87
CA ASP A 13 23.20 9.91 28.10
C ASP A 13 22.30 8.84 28.73
N SER A 14 22.91 8.05 29.59
CA SER A 14 22.27 6.89 30.24
C SER A 14 21.03 7.29 31.06
N LYS A 15 21.01 8.52 31.61
CA LYS A 15 19.89 8.98 32.43
C LYS A 15 18.66 9.22 31.57
N HIS A 16 18.81 9.96 30.47
CA HIS A 16 17.70 10.26 29.57
C HIS A 16 17.18 9.01 28.84
N VAL A 17 18.08 8.08 28.48
CA VAL A 17 17.67 6.79 27.89
C VAL A 17 16.83 5.97 28.86
N LEU A 18 17.24 5.91 30.14
CA LEU A 18 16.49 5.20 31.18
C LEU A 18 15.11 5.82 31.42
N GLU A 19 15.03 7.15 31.51
CA GLU A 19 13.76 7.87 31.65
C GLU A 19 12.81 7.56 30.49
N TYR A 20 13.32 7.58 29.25
CA TYR A 20 12.54 7.24 28.07
C TYR A 20 12.07 5.77 28.08
N MET A 21 12.91 4.85 28.54
CA MET A 21 12.54 3.44 28.67
C MET A 21 11.40 3.23 29.67
N ILE A 22 11.47 3.91 30.82
CA ILE A 22 10.42 3.85 31.86
C ILE A 22 9.11 4.43 31.30
N GLU A 23 9.18 5.58 30.61
CA GLU A 23 8.01 6.20 29.97
C GLU A 23 7.38 5.26 28.93
N ALA A 24 8.19 4.57 28.12
CA ALA A 24 7.71 3.62 27.11
C ALA A 24 6.99 2.42 27.76
N ILE A 25 7.52 1.89 28.86
CA ILE A 25 6.87 0.80 29.63
C ILE A 25 5.52 1.28 30.19
N GLU A 26 5.48 2.49 30.75
CA GLU A 26 4.24 3.05 31.30
C GLU A 26 3.20 3.31 30.21
N ASN A 27 3.62 3.86 29.07
CA ASN A 27 2.74 4.06 27.90
C ASN A 27 2.17 2.71 27.39
N GLN A 28 2.96 1.63 27.44
CA GLN A 28 2.50 0.29 27.08
C GLN A 28 1.48 -0.26 28.11
N LYS A 29 1.74 -0.10 29.42
CA LYS A 29 0.81 -0.49 30.48
C LYS A 29 -0.51 0.29 30.41
N GLN A 30 -0.44 1.57 30.05
CA GLN A 30 -1.59 2.45 29.86
C GLN A 30 -2.31 2.22 28.52
N GLY A 31 -1.82 1.28 27.68
CA GLY A 31 -2.45 0.95 26.41
C GLY A 31 -2.45 2.10 25.40
N LYS A 32 -1.50 3.04 25.50
CA LYS A 32 -1.33 4.16 24.55
C LYS A 32 -0.73 3.69 23.22
N VAL A 33 -1.39 2.71 22.61
CA VAL A 33 -1.03 2.20 21.30
C VAL A 33 -1.67 3.11 20.27
N ILE A 34 -0.86 3.67 19.38
CA ILE A 34 -1.36 4.35 18.20
C ILE A 34 -1.96 3.29 17.29
N THR A 35 -3.27 3.13 17.31
CA THR A 35 -4.00 2.38 16.29
C THR A 35 -3.89 3.15 14.99
N ILE A 36 -2.97 2.73 14.12
CA ILE A 36 -3.03 3.13 12.72
C ILE A 36 -4.31 2.51 12.20
N GLU A 37 -5.35 3.34 12.03
CA GLU A 37 -6.47 2.96 11.21
C GLU A 37 -5.89 2.59 9.86
N LYS A 38 -5.79 1.28 9.60
CA LYS A 38 -5.61 0.77 8.25
C LYS A 38 -6.88 1.18 7.56
N SER A 39 -6.91 2.40 7.03
CA SER A 39 -7.97 2.81 6.14
C SER A 39 -7.88 1.82 5.01
N GLN A 40 -8.73 0.80 5.08
CA GLN A 40 -9.22 0.07 3.94
C GLN A 40 -10.05 1.09 3.18
N LYS A 41 -9.42 2.17 2.69
CA LYS A 41 -9.92 2.95 1.59
C LYS A 41 -10.15 1.91 0.52
N LYS A 42 -11.42 1.53 0.38
CA LYS A 42 -11.91 0.74 -0.73
C LYS A 42 -11.29 1.39 -1.93
N VAL A 43 -10.46 0.64 -2.64
CA VAL A 43 -9.82 1.15 -3.84
C VAL A 43 -10.96 1.59 -4.74
N GLY A 44 -11.05 2.89 -5.01
CA GLY A 44 -12.01 3.38 -5.99
C GLY A 44 -11.61 2.78 -7.32
N ILE A 45 -12.28 1.69 -7.74
CA ILE A 45 -12.02 1.06 -9.03
C ILE A 45 -12.44 2.10 -10.08
N PRO A 46 -11.53 2.52 -10.98
CA PRO A 46 -11.87 3.49 -12.01
C PRO A 46 -13.00 2.95 -12.88
N LYS A 47 -13.96 3.80 -13.25
CA LYS A 47 -15.13 3.41 -14.07
C LYS A 47 -14.71 2.59 -15.29
N LEU A 48 -13.68 3.05 -16.00
CA LEU A 48 -13.12 2.39 -17.19
C LEU A 48 -12.68 0.93 -16.93
N LEU A 49 -12.07 0.65 -15.78
CA LEU A 49 -11.67 -0.71 -15.40
C LEU A 49 -12.89 -1.52 -14.94
N ASN A 50 -13.78 -0.91 -14.15
CA ASN A 50 -14.99 -1.57 -13.66
C ASN A 50 -15.89 -2.06 -14.80
N ASP A 51 -16.05 -1.25 -15.86
CA ASP A 51 -16.85 -1.60 -17.03
C ASP A 51 -16.26 -2.84 -17.75
N ARG A 52 -14.93 -2.94 -17.86
CA ARG A 52 -14.27 -4.13 -18.43
C ARG A 52 -14.37 -5.35 -17.53
N LEU A 53 -14.28 -5.18 -16.21
CA LEU A 53 -14.49 -6.25 -15.25
C LEU A 53 -15.95 -6.75 -15.25
N ALA A 54 -16.91 -5.88 -15.54
CA ALA A 54 -18.32 -6.26 -15.67
C ALA A 54 -18.60 -7.07 -16.95
N GLN A 55 -17.86 -6.80 -18.03
CA GLN A 55 -18.02 -7.49 -19.33
C GLN A 55 -17.45 -8.92 -19.33
N LYS A 56 -16.39 -9.19 -18.55
CA LYS A 56 -15.68 -10.49 -18.56
C LYS A 56 -15.59 -11.10 -17.17
N ASN A 57 -16.39 -12.13 -16.92
CA ASN A 57 -16.40 -12.84 -15.62
C ASN A 57 -15.04 -13.41 -15.23
N ASN A 58 -14.29 -13.98 -16.18
CA ASN A 58 -12.95 -14.52 -15.92
C ASN A 58 -11.97 -13.42 -15.47
N LEU A 59 -11.93 -12.29 -16.20
CA LEU A 59 -11.11 -11.14 -15.82
C LEU A 59 -11.45 -10.62 -14.42
N ARG A 60 -12.74 -10.58 -14.07
CA ARG A 60 -13.20 -10.18 -12.73
C ARG A 60 -12.73 -11.15 -11.66
N ALA A 61 -12.78 -12.45 -11.92
CA ALA A 61 -12.26 -13.47 -11.01
C ALA A 61 -10.75 -13.29 -10.81
N SER A 62 -9.97 -13.19 -11.89
CA SER A 62 -8.52 -12.97 -11.80
C SER A 62 -8.16 -11.65 -11.10
N PHE A 63 -8.94 -10.58 -11.31
CA PHE A 63 -8.72 -9.33 -10.58
C PHE A 63 -8.96 -9.46 -9.07
N LYS A 64 -9.99 -10.23 -8.67
CA LYS A 64 -10.33 -10.46 -7.26
C LYS A 64 -9.32 -11.36 -6.55
N THR A 65 -8.64 -12.27 -7.24
CA THR A 65 -7.61 -13.14 -6.64
C THR A 65 -6.29 -12.40 -6.39
N LEU A 66 -6.05 -11.27 -7.07
CA LEU A 66 -4.90 -10.41 -6.79
C LEU A 66 -4.97 -9.82 -5.38
N SER A 67 -3.81 -9.64 -4.74
CA SER A 67 -3.74 -8.92 -3.47
C SER A 67 -4.28 -7.49 -3.58
N ILE A 68 -4.82 -6.95 -2.48
CA ILE A 68 -5.33 -5.57 -2.41
C ILE A 68 -4.25 -4.56 -2.88
N SER A 69 -2.98 -4.81 -2.58
CA SER A 69 -1.88 -3.95 -3.04
C SER A 69 -1.70 -3.97 -4.57
N LYS A 70 -1.83 -5.13 -5.22
CA LYS A 70 -1.80 -5.24 -6.68
C LYS A 70 -3.02 -4.58 -7.32
N GLN A 71 -4.22 -4.81 -6.77
CA GLN A 71 -5.45 -4.14 -7.23
C GLN A 71 -5.34 -2.61 -7.14
N LYS A 72 -4.80 -2.07 -6.02
CA LYS A 72 -4.50 -0.63 -5.85
C LYS A 72 -3.57 -0.10 -6.93
N LYS A 73 -2.47 -0.81 -7.20
CA LYS A 73 -1.50 -0.39 -8.23
C LYS A 73 -2.14 -0.29 -9.61
N PHE A 74 -2.97 -1.26 -10.00
CA PHE A 74 -3.68 -1.21 -11.27
C PHE A 74 -4.66 -0.04 -11.36
N CYS A 75 -5.42 0.20 -10.30
CA CYS A 75 -6.36 1.34 -10.26
C CYS A 75 -5.61 2.69 -10.34
N ASN A 76 -4.56 2.86 -9.53
CA ASN A 76 -3.75 4.07 -9.52
C ASN A 76 -3.08 4.31 -10.88
N TYR A 77 -2.56 3.25 -11.52
CA TYR A 77 -1.96 3.35 -12.83
C TYR A 77 -2.93 3.94 -13.87
N ILE A 78 -4.23 3.62 -13.81
CA ILE A 78 -5.21 4.26 -14.70
C ILE A 78 -5.48 5.71 -14.25
N LEU A 79 -5.70 5.95 -12.95
CA LEU A 79 -6.08 7.27 -12.41
C LEU A 79 -5.00 8.34 -12.57
N GLU A 80 -3.73 7.96 -12.55
CA GLU A 80 -2.60 8.89 -12.75
C GLU A 80 -2.55 9.48 -14.16
N ALA A 81 -3.18 8.85 -15.16
CA ALA A 81 -3.21 9.39 -16.51
C ALA A 81 -4.27 10.49 -16.64
N LYS A 82 -3.83 11.72 -16.94
CA LYS A 82 -4.72 12.88 -17.14
C LYS A 82 -5.57 12.78 -18.40
N GLN A 83 -4.99 12.29 -19.51
CA GLN A 83 -5.64 12.21 -20.81
C GLN A 83 -6.39 10.88 -20.98
N GLU A 84 -7.59 10.93 -21.55
CA GLU A 84 -8.44 9.74 -21.72
C GLU A 84 -7.81 8.71 -22.66
N LYS A 85 -7.17 9.15 -23.75
CA LYS A 85 -6.42 8.27 -24.66
C LYS A 85 -5.34 7.47 -23.92
N THR A 86 -4.67 8.10 -22.96
CA THR A 86 -3.62 7.46 -22.15
C THR A 86 -4.23 6.48 -21.15
N LYS A 87 -5.39 6.80 -20.55
CA LYS A 87 -6.11 5.85 -19.67
C LYS A 87 -6.51 4.58 -20.43
N ILE A 88 -7.01 4.71 -21.66
CA ILE A 88 -7.38 3.57 -22.51
C ILE A 88 -6.16 2.71 -22.82
N ARG A 89 -5.05 3.33 -23.27
CA ARG A 89 -3.79 2.60 -23.52
C ARG A 89 -3.27 1.87 -22.27
N ARG A 90 -3.36 2.53 -21.10
CA ARG A 90 -2.97 1.91 -19.81
C ARG A 90 -3.89 0.75 -19.44
N LEU A 91 -5.20 0.87 -19.68
CA LEU A 91 -6.17 -0.22 -19.49
C LEU A 91 -5.81 -1.43 -20.36
N GLU A 92 -5.64 -1.22 -21.67
CA GLU A 92 -5.30 -2.29 -22.62
C GLU A 92 -4.02 -3.03 -22.24
N LYS A 93 -3.02 -2.31 -21.71
CA LYS A 93 -1.79 -2.91 -21.20
C LYS A 93 -2.01 -3.83 -20.00
N ILE A 94 -2.87 -3.43 -19.05
CA ILE A 94 -3.00 -4.17 -17.78
C ILE A 94 -3.99 -5.33 -17.86
N LEU A 95 -4.95 -5.32 -18.79
CA LEU A 95 -5.90 -6.42 -19.00
C LEU A 95 -5.23 -7.80 -19.09
N PRO A 96 -4.23 -8.03 -19.99
CA PRO A 96 -3.56 -9.33 -20.08
C PRO A 96 -2.72 -9.65 -18.83
N MET A 97 -2.25 -8.65 -18.08
CA MET A 97 -1.52 -8.89 -16.83
C MET A 97 -2.46 -9.39 -15.73
N ILE A 98 -3.65 -8.80 -15.64
CA ILE A 98 -4.70 -9.22 -14.72
C ILE A 98 -5.16 -10.64 -15.05
N GLU A 99 -5.39 -10.96 -16.32
CA GLU A 99 -5.76 -12.32 -16.75
C GLU A 99 -4.71 -13.37 -16.34
N LYS A 100 -3.42 -13.01 -16.41
CA LYS A 100 -2.29 -13.85 -16.00
C LYS A 100 -2.01 -13.85 -14.48
N GLY A 101 -2.70 -13.03 -13.70
CA GLY A 101 -2.46 -12.90 -12.25
C GLY A 101 -1.13 -12.19 -11.89
N VAL A 102 -0.48 -11.55 -12.86
CA VAL A 102 0.82 -10.88 -12.68
C VAL A 102 0.60 -9.42 -12.29
N GLY A 103 1.31 -8.93 -11.29
CA GLY A 103 1.27 -7.54 -10.85
C GLY A 103 2.01 -6.59 -11.81
N LEU A 104 1.60 -5.33 -11.83
CA LEU A 104 2.16 -4.29 -12.72
C LEU A 104 3.71 -4.19 -12.69
N ASN A 105 4.31 -4.44 -11.51
CA ASN A 105 5.75 -4.32 -11.28
C ASN A 105 6.39 -5.65 -10.88
N ASP A 106 5.74 -6.79 -11.13
CA ASP A 106 6.28 -8.10 -10.71
C ASP A 106 7.56 -8.47 -11.48
N VAL A 107 7.89 -7.78 -12.58
CA VAL A 107 9.15 -7.94 -13.34
C VAL A 107 10.37 -7.40 -12.58
N TYR A 108 10.17 -6.54 -11.57
CA TYR A 108 11.24 -5.87 -10.81
C TYR A 108 11.39 -6.43 -9.39
N ARG A 109 10.98 -7.69 -9.16
CA ARG A 109 11.03 -8.35 -7.86
C ARG A 109 11.83 -9.63 -7.89
#